data_AF-A0A2N0HE05-F1
#
_entry.id   AF-A0A2N0HE05-F1
#
_cell.length_a   1.000
_cell.length_b   1.000
_cell.length_c   1.000
_cell.angle_alpha   90.00
_cell.angle_beta   90.00
_cell.angle_gamma   90.00
#
_symmetry.space_group_name_H-M   'P 1'
#
loop_
_entity.id
_entity.type
_entity.pdbx_description
1 polymer ?
#
loop_
_entity_poly.entity_id
_entity_poly.type
_entity_poly.pdbx_seq_one_letter_code
_entity_poly.pdbx_strand_id
1 'polypeptide(L)'
;MMGEDIRELTGILIVFVLIIAAMQWFLLRFTHWSVAFVVTGIIAFVVSFLYVSLSNASPNGGSTGPNVSEFITPTLIIFASLLCGLVLVSYLTQIRLPKLVFILPLVLIAVFAIARYMYGYIDDVTVYREIFSSCIIEIENNSGENLVHEISFQNKSNSLTTTIDPSEKEPPYPFIPRSADKIIFRCVSVKMDRMFFQDFPFDYSLCKEKDGERMGLCFWLRQKVVLPIKIVLQPNNRVDLYIDNHLANQYQLHNQDLSMTVMHKGKYK
;
A
#
# COMPACT_ATOMS: atom_id res chain seq x y z
N MET A 1 8.17 1.72 22.26
CA MET A 1 8.51 2.82 21.32
C MET A 1 7.35 3.76 21.05
N MET A 2 6.11 3.30 20.88
CA MET A 2 4.92 4.16 20.64
C MET A 2 4.59 5.19 21.75
N GLY A 3 5.10 5.01 22.97
CA GLY A 3 4.80 5.90 24.11
C GLY A 3 5.63 7.19 24.17
N GLU A 4 6.84 7.22 23.61
CA GLU A 4 7.68 8.42 23.59
C GLU A 4 7.18 9.41 22.53
N ASP A 5 6.90 8.93 21.32
CA ASP A 5 6.36 9.75 20.22
C ASP A 5 5.02 10.42 20.59
N ILE A 6 4.12 9.69 21.27
CA ILE A 6 2.84 10.24 21.73
C ILE A 6 3.06 11.30 22.81
N ARG A 7 4.01 11.09 23.72
CA ARG A 7 4.31 12.04 24.80
C ARG A 7 4.91 13.34 24.24
N GLU A 8 5.82 13.22 23.28
CA GLU A 8 6.41 14.38 22.60
C GLU A 8 5.38 15.14 21.78
N LEU A 9 4.56 14.44 20.99
CA LEU A 9 3.46 15.05 20.23
C LEU A 9 2.48 15.78 21.15
N THR A 10 2.10 15.17 22.27
CA THR A 10 1.20 15.78 23.25
C THR A 10 1.82 17.03 23.87
N GLY A 11 3.10 16.98 24.23
CA GLY A 11 3.83 18.14 24.75
C GLY A 11 3.87 19.30 23.76
N ILE A 12 4.20 19.02 22.50
CA ILE A 12 4.22 20.01 21.41
C ILE A 12 2.82 20.62 21.22
N LEU A 13 1.77 19.79 21.24
CA LEU A 13 0.39 20.24 21.06
C LEU A 13 -0.06 21.17 22.19
N ILE A 14 0.30 20.88 23.44
CA ILE A 14 0.03 21.75 24.60
C ILE A 14 0.71 23.11 24.41
N VAL A 15 1.98 23.13 24.02
CA VAL A 15 2.73 24.38 23.80
C VAL A 15 2.07 25.22 22.70
N PHE A 16 1.69 24.60 21.58
CA PHE A 16 0.97 25.30 20.51
C PHE A 16 -0.38 25.87 20.96
N VAL A 17 -1.16 25.11 21.75
CA VAL A 17 -2.43 25.60 22.30
C VAL A 17 -2.21 26.84 23.17
N LEU A 18 -1.19 26.85 24.03
CA LEU A 18 -0.90 28.00 24.89
C LEU A 18 -0.47 29.24 24.09
N ILE A 19 0.38 29.07 23.08
CA ILE A 19 0.81 30.18 22.21
C ILE A 19 -0.38 30.76 21.45
N ILE A 20 -1.20 29.90 20.83
CA ILE A 20 -2.37 30.34 20.05
C ILE A 20 -3.40 31.00 20.98
N ALA A 21 -3.63 30.45 22.17
CA ALA A 21 -4.52 31.05 23.17
C ALA A 21 -4.04 32.45 23.59
N ALA A 22 -2.75 32.64 23.86
CA ALA A 22 -2.19 33.95 24.21
C ALA A 22 -2.37 34.97 23.08
N MET A 23 -2.11 34.56 21.84
CA MET A 23 -2.32 35.41 20.65
C MET A 23 -3.79 35.77 20.44
N GLN A 24 -4.68 34.80 20.56
CA GLN A 24 -6.12 35.02 20.41
C GLN A 24 -6.67 35.92 21.50
N TRP A 25 -6.25 35.70 22.75
CA TRP A 25 -6.61 36.57 23.87
C TRP A 25 -6.19 38.02 23.62
N PHE A 26 -4.94 38.23 23.18
CA PHE A 26 -4.43 39.55 22.87
C PHE A 26 -5.23 40.21 21.74
N LEU A 27 -5.46 39.51 20.63
CA LEU A 27 -6.19 40.05 19.48
C LEU A 27 -7.67 40.33 19.80
N LEU A 28 -8.34 39.47 20.57
CA LEU A 28 -9.73 39.65 20.97
C LEU A 28 -9.94 40.89 21.86
N ARG A 29 -8.89 41.38 22.53
CA ARG A 29 -8.95 42.60 23.33
C ARG A 29 -9.02 43.87 22.49
N PHE A 30 -8.44 43.85 21.29
CA PHE A 30 -8.28 45.03 20.43
C PHE A 30 -9.09 44.95 19.13
N THR A 31 -9.64 43.79 18.79
CA THR A 31 -10.31 43.54 17.51
C THR A 31 -11.57 42.72 17.67
N HIS A 32 -12.42 42.73 16.63
CA HIS A 32 -13.58 41.84 16.54
C HIS A 32 -13.15 40.37 16.41
N TRP A 33 -13.93 39.45 16.96
CA TRP A 33 -13.59 38.01 17.02
C TRP A 33 -13.26 37.41 15.65
N SER A 34 -13.89 37.88 14.58
CA SER A 34 -13.64 37.40 13.22
C SER A 34 -12.23 37.77 12.74
N VAL A 35 -11.75 38.97 13.06
CA VAL A 35 -10.40 39.43 12.70
C VAL A 35 -9.37 38.64 13.49
N ALA A 36 -9.57 38.49 14.82
CA ALA A 36 -8.69 37.71 15.67
C ALA A 36 -8.57 36.24 15.18
N PHE A 37 -9.69 35.63 14.80
CA PHE A 37 -9.74 34.27 14.27
C PHE A 37 -8.99 34.15 12.93
N VAL A 38 -9.24 35.04 11.96
CA VAL A 38 -8.60 35.00 10.64
C VAL A 38 -7.10 35.22 10.76
N VAL A 39 -6.66 36.23 11.53
CA VAL A 39 -5.25 36.54 11.71
C VAL A 39 -4.50 35.38 12.39
N THR A 40 -5.07 34.79 13.44
CA THR A 40 -4.46 33.62 14.08
C THR A 40 -4.41 32.40 13.16
N GLY A 41 -5.45 32.18 12.35
CA GLY A 41 -5.44 31.14 11.33
C GLY A 41 -4.35 31.32 10.27
N ILE A 42 -4.18 32.54 9.74
CA ILE A 42 -3.14 32.85 8.75
C ILE A 42 -1.75 32.62 9.34
N ILE A 43 -1.49 33.15 10.54
CA ILE A 43 -0.17 32.98 11.19
C ILE A 43 0.11 31.49 11.40
N ALA A 44 -0.87 30.74 11.89
CA ALA A 44 -0.68 29.33 12.13
C ALA A 44 -0.44 28.55 10.83
N PHE A 45 -1.15 28.89 9.74
CA PHE A 45 -0.89 28.34 8.41
C PHE A 45 0.53 28.63 7.92
N VAL A 46 1.01 29.88 8.05
CA VAL A 46 2.38 30.25 7.66
C VAL A 46 3.43 29.48 8.46
N VAL A 47 3.22 29.32 9.77
CA VAL A 47 4.11 28.50 10.63
C VAL A 47 4.12 27.05 10.15
N SER A 48 2.96 26.46 9.87
CA SER A 48 2.84 25.12 9.30
C SER A 48 3.64 24.98 8.00
N PHE A 49 3.46 25.95 7.11
CA PHE A 49 4.06 25.96 5.79
C PHE A 49 5.58 26.06 5.86
N LEU A 50 6.10 26.97 6.70
CA LEU A 50 7.53 27.14 6.94
C LEU A 50 8.13 25.88 7.57
N TYR A 51 7.44 25.26 8.54
CA TYR A 51 7.90 24.03 9.17
C TYR A 51 8.11 22.92 8.13
N VAL A 52 7.10 22.65 7.30
CA VAL A 52 7.18 21.61 6.25
C VAL A 52 8.22 21.96 5.18
N SER A 53 8.32 23.24 4.81
CA SER A 53 9.29 23.67 3.81
C SER A 53 10.73 23.52 4.30
N LEU A 54 10.98 23.85 5.58
CA LEU A 54 12.30 23.73 6.20
C LEU A 54 12.67 22.28 6.49
N SER A 55 11.73 21.43 6.90
CA SER A 55 11.99 20.01 7.15
C SER A 55 12.42 19.26 5.89
N ASN A 56 12.03 19.77 4.71
CA ASN A 56 12.35 19.18 3.41
C ASN A 56 13.43 19.95 2.63
N ALA A 57 14.03 20.98 3.24
CA ALA A 57 15.15 21.69 2.64
C ALA A 57 16.42 20.82 2.74
N SER A 58 16.89 20.29 1.61
CA SER A 58 18.17 19.59 1.58
C SER A 58 19.33 20.60 1.71
N PRO A 59 20.43 20.28 2.42
CA PRO A 59 21.58 21.18 2.58
C PRO A 59 22.21 21.63 1.26
N ASN A 60 22.04 20.83 0.20
CA ASN A 60 22.67 21.05 -1.11
C ASN A 60 21.69 21.55 -2.19
N GLY A 61 20.47 21.97 -1.82
CA GLY A 61 19.48 22.50 -2.77
C GLY A 61 18.91 21.50 -3.78
N GLY A 62 19.17 20.20 -3.64
CA GLY A 62 18.68 19.14 -4.53
C GLY A 62 17.31 18.54 -4.14
N SER A 63 16.59 19.17 -3.21
CA SER A 63 15.27 18.70 -2.78
C SER A 63 14.23 18.92 -3.88
N THR A 64 13.41 17.91 -4.14
CA THR A 64 12.23 17.97 -5.02
C THR A 64 11.07 18.78 -4.42
N GLY A 65 11.28 19.41 -3.26
CA GLY A 65 10.24 20.10 -2.50
C GLY A 65 9.36 19.12 -1.72
N PRO A 66 8.59 19.63 -0.73
CA PRO A 66 7.69 18.81 0.07
C PRO A 66 6.49 18.32 -0.77
N ASN A 67 6.10 17.07 -0.59
CA ASN A 67 4.86 16.56 -1.16
C ASN A 67 3.64 17.19 -0.48
N VAL A 68 2.53 17.33 -1.22
CA VAL A 68 1.27 17.93 -0.69
C VAL A 68 0.77 17.19 0.56
N SER A 69 1.00 15.88 0.63
CA SER A 69 0.61 15.03 1.77
C SER A 69 1.32 15.42 3.08
N GLU A 70 2.52 15.99 3.01
CA GLU A 70 3.32 16.37 4.18
C GLU A 70 2.73 17.56 4.91
N PHE A 71 1.96 18.41 4.22
CA PHE A 71 1.26 19.53 4.84
C PHE A 71 0.01 19.11 5.60
N ILE A 72 -0.56 17.92 5.35
CA ILE A 72 -1.85 17.51 5.92
C ILE A 72 -1.77 17.35 7.44
N THR A 73 -0.76 16.65 7.95
CA THR A 73 -0.61 16.40 9.40
C THR A 73 -0.37 17.68 10.21
N PRO A 74 0.61 18.53 9.84
CA PRO A 74 0.90 19.76 10.58
C PRO A 74 -0.30 20.73 10.56
N THR A 75 -0.98 20.82 9.41
CA THR A 75 -2.18 21.65 9.27
C THR A 75 -3.31 21.18 10.19
N LEU A 76 -3.53 19.86 10.31
CA LEU A 76 -4.54 19.29 11.21
C LEU A 76 -4.22 19.58 12.68
N ILE A 77 -2.96 19.41 13.10
CA ILE A 77 -2.49 19.74 14.45
C ILE A 77 -2.76 21.21 14.76
N ILE A 78 -2.41 22.10 13.83
CA ILE A 78 -2.57 23.53 14.00
C ILE A 78 -4.04 23.94 14.11
N PHE A 79 -4.93 23.41 13.27
CA PHE A 79 -6.36 23.71 13.40
C PHE A 79 -6.97 23.13 14.68
N ALA A 80 -6.51 21.96 15.13
CA ALA A 80 -6.90 21.40 16.42
C ALA A 80 -6.43 22.29 17.58
N SER A 81 -5.19 22.75 17.56
CA SER A 81 -4.66 23.68 18.55
C SER A 81 -5.39 25.03 18.52
N LEU A 82 -5.80 25.50 17.34
CA LEU A 82 -6.59 26.73 17.19
C LEU A 82 -8.00 26.62 17.77
N LEU A 83 -8.69 25.48 17.55
CA LEU A 83 -9.97 25.18 18.19
C LEU A 83 -9.82 25.12 19.72
N CYS A 84 -8.84 24.38 20.23
CA CYS A 84 -8.58 24.26 21.67
C CYS A 84 -8.21 25.61 22.31
N GLY A 85 -7.38 26.41 21.63
CA GLY A 85 -7.03 27.76 22.06
C GLY A 85 -8.25 28.68 22.16
N LEU A 86 -9.16 28.63 21.17
CA LEU A 86 -10.41 29.42 21.19
C LEU A 86 -11.31 29.04 22.36
N VAL A 87 -11.47 27.73 22.59
CA VAL A 87 -12.25 27.22 23.71
C VAL A 87 -11.65 27.67 25.04
N LEU A 88 -10.33 27.55 25.20
CA LEU A 88 -9.63 27.96 26.40
C LEU A 88 -9.78 29.47 26.66
N VAL A 89 -9.58 30.30 25.65
CA VAL A 89 -9.71 31.77 25.78
C VAL A 89 -11.15 32.15 26.07
N SER A 90 -12.13 31.60 25.36
CA SER A 90 -13.56 31.89 25.59
C SER A 90 -13.99 31.49 27.00
N TYR A 91 -13.51 30.35 27.50
CA TYR A 91 -13.78 29.88 28.85
C TYR A 91 -13.15 30.80 29.91
N LEU A 92 -11.86 31.12 29.79
CA LEU A 92 -11.13 31.92 30.79
C LEU A 92 -11.54 33.39 30.82
N THR A 93 -11.89 33.97 29.67
CA THR A 93 -12.30 35.38 29.56
C THR A 93 -13.80 35.60 29.71
N GLN A 94 -14.58 34.52 29.76
CA GLN A 94 -16.05 34.54 29.77
C GLN A 94 -16.66 35.32 28.58
N ILE A 95 -15.91 35.49 27.49
CA ILE A 95 -16.37 36.15 26.27
C ILE A 95 -17.37 35.23 25.56
N ARG A 96 -18.59 35.72 25.34
CA ARG A 96 -19.63 35.03 24.57
C ARG A 96 -19.34 35.15 23.07
N LEU A 97 -18.70 34.13 22.51
CA LEU A 97 -18.49 34.01 21.07
C LEU A 97 -19.71 33.35 20.39
N PRO A 98 -20.05 33.73 19.15
CA PRO A 98 -21.09 33.05 18.40
C PRO A 98 -20.69 31.60 18.09
N LYS A 99 -21.67 30.68 18.06
CA LYS A 99 -21.42 29.25 17.81
C LYS A 99 -20.66 29.00 16.49
N LEU A 100 -20.86 29.87 15.51
CA LEU A 100 -20.22 29.79 14.19
C LEU A 100 -18.68 29.79 14.26
N VAL A 101 -18.09 30.45 15.26
CA VAL A 101 -16.62 30.51 15.46
C VAL A 101 -16.03 29.14 15.77
N PHE A 102 -16.79 28.26 16.41
CA PHE A 102 -16.36 26.90 16.75
C PHE A 102 -16.66 25.90 15.63
N ILE A 103 -17.72 26.14 14.85
CA ILE A 103 -18.11 25.26 13.74
C ILE A 103 -17.07 25.30 12.62
N LEU A 104 -16.58 26.48 12.26
CA LEU A 104 -15.66 26.65 11.14
C LEU A 104 -14.34 25.85 11.27
N PRO A 105 -13.57 25.94 12.37
CA PRO A 105 -12.37 25.12 12.55
C PRO A 105 -12.71 23.62 12.65
N LEU A 106 -13.87 23.26 13.20
CA LEU A 106 -14.30 21.86 13.31
C LEU A 106 -14.61 21.26 11.93
N VAL A 107 -15.26 22.02 11.05
CA VAL A 107 -15.48 21.64 9.63
C VAL A 107 -14.15 21.52 8.90
N LEU A 108 -13.20 22.45 9.11
CA LEU A 108 -11.87 22.36 8.50
C LEU A 108 -11.13 21.09 8.95
N ILE A 109 -11.11 20.80 10.25
CA ILE A 109 -10.51 19.56 10.79
C ILE A 109 -11.15 18.33 10.13
N ALA A 110 -12.48 18.28 10.03
CA ALA A 110 -13.19 17.18 9.40
C ALA A 110 -12.81 17.03 7.91
N VAL A 111 -12.77 18.13 7.15
CA VAL A 111 -12.37 18.12 5.73
C VAL A 111 -10.94 17.61 5.57
N PHE A 112 -9.98 18.08 6.37
CA PHE A 112 -8.59 17.62 6.31
C PHE A 112 -8.43 16.17 6.74
N ALA A 113 -9.19 15.70 7.74
CA ALA A 113 -9.18 14.30 8.15
C ALA A 113 -9.72 13.37 7.05
N ILE A 114 -10.83 13.75 6.41
CA ILE A 114 -11.40 13.02 5.27
C ILE A 114 -10.43 13.04 4.09
N ALA A 115 -9.84 14.20 3.77
CA ALA A 115 -8.87 14.33 2.70
C ALA A 115 -7.63 13.45 2.94
N ARG A 116 -7.12 13.39 4.18
CA ARG A 116 -6.03 12.49 4.56
C ARG A 116 -6.37 11.04 4.31
N TYR A 117 -7.55 10.62 4.78
CA TYR A 117 -8.01 9.25 4.64
C TYR A 117 -8.17 8.87 3.16
N MET A 118 -8.73 9.78 2.36
CA MET A 118 -8.87 9.58 0.92
C MET A 118 -7.54 9.57 0.19
N TYR A 119 -6.60 10.44 0.54
CA TYR A 119 -5.27 10.43 -0.05
C TYR A 119 -4.55 9.12 0.22
N GLY A 120 -4.53 8.64 1.47
CA GLY A 120 -3.91 7.35 1.81
C GLY A 120 -4.56 6.19 1.06
N TYR A 121 -5.88 6.15 1.00
CA TYR A 121 -6.60 5.14 0.23
C TYR A 121 -6.25 5.18 -1.27
N ILE A 122 -6.15 6.37 -1.87
CA ILE A 122 -5.80 6.54 -3.29
C ILE A 122 -4.37 6.08 -3.55
N ASP A 123 -3.44 6.43 -2.67
CA ASP A 123 -2.03 6.08 -2.79
C ASP A 123 -1.85 4.56 -2.74
N ASP A 124 -2.41 3.91 -1.71
CA ASP A 124 -2.38 2.44 -1.56
C ASP A 124 -2.97 1.73 -2.78
N VAL A 125 -4.13 2.18 -3.26
CA VAL A 125 -4.80 1.61 -4.43
C VAL A 125 -3.99 1.85 -5.71
N THR A 126 -3.34 3.01 -5.84
CA THR A 126 -2.53 3.34 -7.02
C THR A 126 -1.28 2.47 -7.06
N VAL A 127 -0.57 2.35 -5.93
CA VAL A 127 0.59 1.46 -5.79
C VAL A 127 0.19 0.02 -6.10
N TYR A 128 -0.93 -0.45 -5.54
CA TYR A 128 -1.41 -1.80 -5.79
C TYR A 128 -1.74 -2.04 -7.27
N ARG A 129 -2.40 -1.08 -7.93
CA ARG A 129 -2.71 -1.12 -9.36
C ARG A 129 -1.47 -1.12 -10.25
N GLU A 130 -0.42 -0.40 -9.85
CA GLU A 130 0.83 -0.35 -10.61
C GLU A 130 1.59 -1.67 -10.53
N ILE A 131 1.47 -2.38 -9.41
CA ILE A 131 2.24 -3.58 -9.11
C ILE A 131 1.52 -4.87 -9.54
N PHE A 132 0.20 -4.96 -9.35
CA PHE A 132 -0.55 -6.20 -9.51
C PHE A 132 -1.65 -6.09 -10.56
N SER A 133 -1.87 -7.21 -11.25
CA SER A 133 -3.05 -7.42 -12.10
C SER A 133 -3.88 -8.54 -11.55
N SER A 134 -5.20 -8.36 -11.58
CA SER A 134 -6.12 -9.39 -11.14
C SER A 134 -6.34 -10.46 -12.20
N CYS A 135 -6.37 -11.71 -11.78
CA CYS A 135 -6.36 -12.88 -12.62
C CYS A 135 -7.15 -14.01 -11.96
N ILE A 136 -8.20 -14.52 -12.58
CA ILE A 136 -8.85 -15.75 -12.11
C ILE A 136 -7.87 -16.90 -12.38
N ILE A 137 -7.44 -17.59 -11.33
CA ILE A 137 -6.51 -18.72 -11.41
C ILE A 137 -7.24 -19.99 -10.99
N GLU A 138 -7.38 -20.92 -11.91
CA GLU A 138 -7.96 -22.24 -11.69
C GLU A 138 -6.83 -23.28 -11.63
N ILE A 139 -6.87 -24.17 -10.65
CA ILE A 139 -5.92 -25.28 -10.55
C ILE A 139 -6.69 -26.59 -10.63
N GLU A 140 -6.31 -27.45 -11.58
CA GLU A 140 -6.91 -28.77 -11.76
C GLU A 140 -5.82 -29.83 -11.57
N ASN A 141 -6.03 -30.75 -10.63
CA ASN A 141 -5.09 -31.82 -10.35
C ASN A 141 -5.58 -33.14 -10.95
N ASN A 142 -4.96 -33.55 -12.06
CA ASN A 142 -5.19 -34.82 -12.74
C ASN A 142 -4.08 -35.85 -12.45
N SER A 143 -3.05 -35.50 -11.67
CA SER A 143 -1.90 -36.38 -11.41
C SER A 143 -2.17 -37.46 -10.35
N GLY A 144 -3.28 -37.38 -9.61
CA GLY A 144 -3.66 -38.33 -8.55
C GLY A 144 -2.83 -38.19 -7.27
N GLU A 145 -1.59 -37.73 -7.36
CA GLU A 145 -0.71 -37.35 -6.25
C GLU A 145 -0.35 -35.85 -6.35
N ASN A 146 -0.50 -35.08 -5.26
CA ASN A 146 -0.16 -33.67 -5.24
C ASN A 146 1.31 -33.47 -4.83
N LEU A 147 2.22 -33.56 -5.80
CA LEU A 147 3.66 -33.32 -5.59
C LEU A 147 4.00 -31.82 -5.51
N VAL A 148 3.10 -30.94 -5.99
CA VAL A 148 3.26 -29.49 -5.98
C VAL A 148 2.53 -28.92 -4.76
N HIS A 149 3.28 -28.29 -3.87
CA HIS A 149 2.75 -27.67 -2.66
C HIS A 149 2.42 -26.19 -2.86
N GLU A 150 3.21 -25.48 -3.66
CA GLU A 150 2.97 -24.06 -3.95
C GLU A 150 3.32 -23.76 -5.41
N ILE A 151 2.56 -22.84 -6.01
CA ILE A 151 2.84 -22.25 -7.33
C ILE A 151 3.00 -20.75 -7.14
N SER A 152 4.12 -20.19 -7.58
CA SER A 152 4.38 -18.76 -7.44
C SER A 152 4.66 -18.08 -8.77
N PHE A 153 4.11 -16.88 -8.98
CA PHE A 153 4.49 -15.97 -10.07
C PHE A 153 5.42 -14.91 -9.52
N GLN A 154 6.55 -14.68 -10.18
CA GLN A 154 7.57 -13.72 -9.75
C GLN A 154 7.91 -12.75 -10.87
N ASN A 155 8.05 -11.48 -10.52
CA ASN A 155 8.75 -10.47 -11.31
C ASN A 155 10.15 -10.27 -10.70
N LYS A 156 11.21 -10.67 -11.43
CA LYS A 156 12.59 -10.57 -10.95
C LYS A 156 13.08 -9.13 -10.80
N SER A 157 12.54 -8.19 -11.57
CA SER A 157 13.00 -6.81 -11.58
C SER A 157 12.68 -6.08 -10.27
N ASN A 158 11.55 -6.43 -9.64
CA ASN A 158 11.10 -5.84 -8.38
C ASN A 158 10.97 -6.86 -7.23
N SER A 159 11.38 -8.11 -7.45
CA SER A 159 11.31 -9.24 -6.51
C SER A 159 9.90 -9.57 -6.00
N LEU A 160 8.85 -9.03 -6.61
CA LEU A 160 7.48 -9.25 -6.17
C LEU A 160 7.03 -10.64 -6.59
N THR A 161 6.46 -11.36 -5.64
CA THR A 161 6.05 -12.75 -5.80
C THR A 161 4.65 -12.93 -5.25
N THR A 162 3.80 -13.62 -6.01
CA THR A 162 2.48 -14.06 -5.54
C THR A 162 2.45 -15.57 -5.53
N THR A 163 2.09 -16.17 -4.39
CA THR A 163 2.10 -17.62 -4.16
C THR A 163 0.67 -18.13 -3.99
N ILE A 164 0.42 -19.31 -4.54
CA ILE A 164 -0.86 -19.98 -4.58
C ILE A 164 -0.65 -21.40 -4.05
N ASP A 165 -1.41 -21.79 -3.04
CA ASP A 165 -1.46 -23.18 -2.57
C ASP A 165 -2.54 -23.94 -3.36
N PRO A 166 -2.18 -24.98 -4.15
CA PRO A 166 -3.12 -25.82 -4.88
C PRO A 166 -4.16 -26.54 -3.98
N SER A 167 -3.91 -26.62 -2.68
CA SER A 167 -4.71 -27.35 -1.70
C SER A 167 -5.82 -26.49 -1.07
N GLU A 168 -5.76 -25.17 -1.26
CA GLU A 168 -6.78 -24.26 -0.73
C GLU A 168 -8.09 -24.39 -1.52
N LYS A 169 -9.22 -24.54 -0.80
CA LYS A 169 -10.56 -24.70 -1.40
C LYS A 169 -11.14 -23.40 -1.93
N GLU A 170 -10.63 -22.27 -1.46
CA GLU A 170 -10.97 -20.94 -1.97
C GLU A 170 -9.81 -20.47 -2.84
N PRO A 171 -10.05 -19.95 -4.05
CA PRO A 171 -8.97 -19.43 -4.87
C PRO A 171 -8.29 -18.29 -4.09
N PRO A 172 -6.99 -18.38 -3.78
CA PRO A 172 -6.31 -17.31 -3.08
C PRO A 172 -6.37 -16.06 -3.95
N TYR A 173 -6.36 -14.91 -3.29
CA TYR A 173 -6.52 -13.58 -3.88
C TYR A 173 -5.94 -13.51 -5.31
N PRO A 174 -6.82 -13.35 -6.33
CA PRO A 174 -6.53 -13.63 -7.73
C PRO A 174 -5.66 -12.53 -8.32
N PHE A 175 -4.36 -12.51 -8.01
CA PHE A 175 -3.43 -11.51 -8.51
C PHE A 175 -2.15 -12.15 -9.01
N ILE A 176 -1.58 -11.54 -10.04
CA ILE A 176 -0.24 -11.84 -10.53
C ILE A 176 0.57 -10.53 -10.55
N PRO A 177 1.87 -10.56 -10.20
CA PRO A 177 2.72 -9.39 -10.36
C PRO A 177 2.74 -8.96 -11.82
N ARG A 178 2.57 -7.67 -12.09
CA ARG A 178 2.70 -7.12 -13.44
C ARG A 178 4.11 -7.35 -13.94
N SER A 179 4.22 -7.74 -15.21
CA SER A 179 5.50 -8.13 -15.82
C SER A 179 6.19 -9.30 -15.12
N ALA A 180 5.42 -10.23 -14.53
CA ALA A 180 5.98 -11.49 -14.06
C ALA A 180 6.75 -12.20 -15.18
N ASP A 181 7.96 -12.64 -14.90
CA ASP A 181 8.87 -13.27 -15.87
C ASP A 181 9.24 -14.71 -15.48
N LYS A 182 8.74 -15.18 -14.34
CA LYS A 182 8.97 -16.53 -13.83
C LYS A 182 7.73 -17.12 -13.17
N ILE A 183 7.53 -18.42 -13.39
CA ILE A 183 6.64 -19.27 -12.59
C ILE A 183 7.49 -20.29 -11.84
N ILE A 184 7.20 -20.49 -10.55
CA ILE A 184 7.96 -21.32 -9.62
C ILE A 184 7.04 -22.39 -9.07
N PHE A 185 7.50 -23.64 -9.08
CA PHE A 185 6.81 -24.76 -8.46
C PHE A 185 7.60 -25.24 -7.25
N ARG A 186 7.00 -25.13 -6.06
CA ARG A 186 7.53 -25.73 -4.84
C ARG A 186 7.00 -27.15 -4.74
N CYS A 187 7.90 -28.11 -4.83
CA CYS A 187 7.56 -29.53 -4.87
C CYS A 187 8.06 -30.25 -3.60
N VAL A 188 7.40 -31.34 -3.22
CA VAL A 188 7.85 -32.23 -2.14
C VAL A 188 8.56 -33.45 -2.72
N SER A 189 9.76 -33.75 -2.21
CA SER A 189 10.46 -35.00 -2.53
C SER A 189 9.98 -36.12 -1.61
N VAL A 190 9.29 -37.12 -2.19
CA VAL A 190 8.77 -38.30 -1.47
C VAL A 190 9.88 -39.12 -0.79
N LYS A 191 11.13 -39.06 -1.29
CA LYS A 191 12.27 -39.82 -0.74
C LYS A 191 13.08 -39.06 0.31
N MET A 192 13.20 -37.74 0.18
CA MET A 192 14.07 -36.94 1.05
C MET A 192 13.31 -36.18 2.13
N ASP A 193 11.96 -36.21 2.10
CA ASP A 193 11.09 -35.40 2.96
C ASP A 193 11.52 -33.92 2.99
N ARG A 194 11.87 -33.40 1.80
CA ARG A 194 12.38 -32.04 1.60
C ARG A 194 11.62 -31.35 0.50
N MET A 195 11.39 -30.06 0.70
CA MET A 195 10.83 -29.19 -0.32
C MET A 195 11.94 -28.66 -1.23
N PHE A 196 11.66 -28.56 -2.52
CA PHE A 196 12.56 -27.98 -3.51
C PHE A 196 11.80 -27.11 -4.50
N PHE A 197 12.50 -26.15 -5.10
CA PHE A 197 11.92 -25.20 -6.06
C PHE A 197 12.35 -25.54 -7.47
N GLN A 198 11.43 -25.39 -8.41
CA GLN A 198 11.69 -25.49 -9.84
C GLN A 198 11.18 -24.24 -10.54
N ASP A 199 12.10 -23.53 -11.18
CA ASP A 199 11.86 -22.24 -11.79
C ASP A 199 11.73 -22.39 -13.31
N PHE A 200 10.66 -21.82 -13.88
CA PHE A 200 10.44 -21.79 -15.33
C PHE A 200 10.17 -20.38 -15.83
N PRO A 201 10.55 -20.06 -17.08
CA PRO A 201 10.19 -18.78 -17.69
C PRO A 201 8.67 -18.66 -17.83
N PHE A 202 8.16 -17.45 -17.58
CA PHE A 202 6.77 -17.08 -17.78
C PHE A 202 6.71 -15.80 -18.60
N ASP A 203 5.83 -15.76 -19.60
CA ASP A 203 5.65 -14.59 -20.44
C ASP A 203 4.33 -13.90 -20.10
N TYR A 204 4.41 -12.84 -19.27
CA TYR A 204 3.26 -12.04 -18.87
C TYR A 204 2.53 -11.38 -20.05
N SER A 205 3.19 -11.17 -21.20
CA SER A 205 2.54 -10.55 -22.37
C SER A 205 1.39 -11.39 -22.92
N LEU A 206 1.44 -12.72 -22.72
CA LEU A 206 0.38 -13.66 -23.11
C LEU A 206 -0.91 -13.46 -22.31
N CYS A 207 -0.83 -12.90 -21.11
CA CYS A 207 -1.97 -12.69 -20.21
C CYS A 207 -2.90 -11.55 -20.66
N LYS A 208 -2.52 -10.75 -21.66
CA LYS A 208 -3.28 -9.61 -22.23
C LYS A 208 -4.03 -8.77 -21.20
N GLU A 209 -3.29 -7.85 -20.57
CA GLU A 209 -3.84 -6.92 -19.58
C GLU A 209 -4.86 -5.94 -20.18
N LYS A 210 -5.98 -5.75 -19.50
CA LYS A 210 -7.03 -4.77 -19.81
C LYS A 210 -7.51 -4.04 -18.55
N ASP A 211 -8.22 -2.94 -18.73
CA ASP A 211 -8.89 -2.27 -17.62
C ASP A 211 -10.15 -3.05 -17.21
N GLY A 212 -10.25 -3.37 -15.93
CA GLY A 212 -11.40 -4.00 -15.30
C GLY A 212 -12.28 -2.99 -14.56
N GLU A 213 -12.83 -3.45 -13.43
CA GLU A 213 -13.74 -2.67 -12.62
C GLU A 213 -13.07 -1.46 -11.97
N ARG A 214 -13.91 -0.50 -11.55
CA ARG A 214 -13.47 0.71 -10.85
C ARG A 214 -12.94 0.34 -9.47
N MET A 215 -11.77 0.88 -9.12
CA MET A 215 -11.20 0.72 -7.79
C MET A 215 -11.70 1.81 -6.84
N GLY A 216 -12.61 1.43 -5.94
CA GLY A 216 -13.12 2.29 -4.88
C GLY A 216 -13.83 3.55 -5.37
N LEU A 217 -13.65 4.66 -4.64
CA LEU A 217 -14.33 5.93 -4.89
C LEU A 217 -13.71 6.77 -6.01
N CYS A 218 -12.58 6.37 -6.60
CA CYS A 218 -11.93 7.14 -7.68
C CYS A 218 -12.37 6.67 -9.05
N PHE A 219 -13.09 7.51 -9.80
CA PHE A 219 -13.64 7.13 -11.11
C PHE A 219 -12.57 6.91 -12.18
N TRP A 220 -11.38 7.48 -12.01
CA TRP A 220 -10.25 7.35 -12.93
C TRP A 220 -9.37 6.13 -12.65
N LEU A 221 -9.48 5.51 -11.47
CA LEU A 221 -8.72 4.32 -11.12
C LEU A 221 -9.54 3.07 -11.46
N ARG A 222 -8.99 2.27 -12.38
CA ARG A 222 -9.53 0.96 -12.75
C ARG A 222 -8.51 -0.12 -12.48
N GLN A 223 -8.98 -1.24 -11.95
CA GLN A 223 -8.18 -2.43 -11.72
C GLN A 223 -7.60 -2.92 -13.03
N LYS A 224 -6.34 -3.35 -13.02
CA LYS A 224 -5.78 -4.10 -14.14
C LYS A 224 -6.22 -5.54 -14.02
N VAL A 225 -6.78 -6.09 -15.09
CA VAL A 225 -7.27 -7.46 -15.14
C VAL A 225 -6.62 -8.15 -16.33
N VAL A 226 -6.18 -9.38 -16.13
CA VAL A 226 -5.63 -10.24 -17.18
C VAL A 226 -6.60 -11.37 -17.52
N LEU A 227 -6.33 -12.06 -18.62
CA LEU A 227 -7.03 -13.27 -19.01
C LEU A 227 -6.94 -14.35 -17.92
N PRO A 228 -7.98 -15.19 -17.77
CA PRO A 228 -7.99 -16.25 -16.77
C PRO A 228 -6.89 -17.26 -17.07
N ILE A 229 -6.24 -17.75 -16.02
CA ILE A 229 -5.18 -18.74 -16.09
C ILE A 229 -5.70 -20.05 -15.50
N LYS A 230 -5.50 -21.15 -16.22
CA LYS A 230 -5.76 -22.50 -15.71
C LYS A 230 -4.49 -23.31 -15.71
N ILE A 231 -4.14 -23.86 -14.55
CA ILE A 231 -2.95 -24.70 -14.36
C ILE A 231 -3.41 -26.13 -14.14
N VAL A 232 -3.05 -27.02 -15.06
CA VAL A 232 -3.43 -28.44 -15.00
C VAL A 232 -2.19 -29.25 -14.62
N LEU A 233 -2.22 -29.84 -13.43
CA LEU A 233 -1.21 -30.79 -12.97
C LEU A 233 -1.52 -32.15 -13.60
N GLN A 234 -0.71 -32.57 -14.57
CA GLN A 234 -0.90 -33.81 -15.31
C GLN A 234 -0.06 -34.95 -14.72
N PRO A 235 -0.41 -36.22 -15.00
CA PRO A 235 0.47 -37.36 -14.74
C PRO A 235 1.87 -37.18 -15.37
N ASN A 236 2.85 -37.92 -14.84
CA ASN A 236 4.26 -37.87 -15.29
C ASN A 236 4.93 -36.51 -15.07
N ASN A 237 4.58 -35.80 -14.01
CA ASN A 237 5.20 -34.53 -13.61
C ASN A 237 5.12 -33.43 -14.68
N ARG A 238 4.09 -33.47 -15.52
CA ARG A 238 3.84 -32.43 -16.51
C ARG A 238 2.85 -31.42 -15.95
N VAL A 239 3.08 -30.15 -16.22
CA VAL A 239 2.15 -29.08 -15.88
C VAL A 239 1.80 -28.33 -17.15
N ASP A 240 0.52 -28.31 -17.49
CA ASP A 240 0.02 -27.53 -18.61
C ASP A 240 -0.51 -26.19 -18.10
N LEU A 241 -0.06 -25.11 -18.71
CA LEU A 241 -0.53 -23.76 -18.44
C LEU A 241 -1.44 -23.31 -19.58
N TYR A 242 -2.70 -23.07 -19.27
CA TYR A 242 -3.68 -22.50 -20.19
C TYR A 242 -3.95 -21.04 -19.82
N ILE A 243 -4.06 -20.19 -20.83
CA ILE A 243 -4.47 -18.79 -20.70
C ILE A 243 -5.67 -18.61 -21.62
N ASP A 244 -6.81 -18.17 -21.08
CA ASP A 244 -8.07 -18.04 -21.82
C ASP A 244 -8.47 -19.35 -22.55
N ASN A 245 -8.34 -20.48 -21.84
CA ASN A 245 -8.56 -21.84 -22.37
C ASN A 245 -7.65 -22.27 -23.54
N HIS A 246 -6.62 -21.51 -23.87
CA HIS A 246 -5.60 -21.88 -24.84
C HIS A 246 -4.32 -22.34 -24.15
N LEU A 247 -3.77 -23.48 -24.59
CA LEU A 247 -2.49 -23.98 -24.07
C LEU A 247 -1.37 -22.98 -24.40
N ALA A 248 -0.85 -22.33 -23.37
CA ALA A 248 0.21 -21.33 -23.50
C ALA A 248 1.60 -21.94 -23.36
N ASN A 249 1.80 -22.80 -22.35
CA ASN A 249 3.07 -23.46 -22.09
C ASN A 249 2.89 -24.82 -21.43
N GLN A 250 3.94 -25.64 -21.53
CA GLN A 250 4.03 -26.94 -20.87
C GLN A 250 5.35 -27.05 -20.13
N TYR A 251 5.27 -27.34 -18.85
CA TYR A 251 6.42 -27.46 -17.97
C TYR A 251 6.62 -28.92 -17.60
N GLN A 252 7.85 -29.40 -17.75
CA GLN A 252 8.26 -30.72 -17.27
C GLN A 252 8.94 -30.57 -15.93
N LEU A 253 8.23 -30.90 -14.85
CA LEU A 253 8.80 -30.95 -13.51
C LEU A 253 9.74 -32.16 -13.44
N HIS A 254 10.93 -31.93 -12.90
CA HIS A 254 11.92 -32.95 -12.65
C HIS A 254 11.69 -33.52 -11.25
N ASN A 255 11.73 -34.85 -11.13
CA ASN A 255 11.98 -35.45 -9.83
C ASN A 255 13.47 -35.27 -9.53
N GLN A 256 13.81 -34.71 -8.37
CA GLN A 256 15.20 -34.70 -7.89
C GLN A 256 15.82 -36.11 -7.81
N ASP A 257 15.00 -37.17 -7.92
CA ASP A 257 15.43 -38.55 -8.02
C ASP A 257 16.27 -38.89 -9.27
N LEU A 258 16.23 -38.07 -10.33
CA LEU A 258 16.97 -38.35 -11.57
C LEU A 258 18.39 -37.74 -11.62
N SER A 259 18.74 -36.83 -10.71
CA SER A 259 20.07 -36.19 -10.71
C SER A 259 21.16 -36.96 -9.94
N MET A 260 20.83 -38.11 -9.33
CA MET A 260 21.82 -38.98 -8.65
C MET A 260 22.05 -40.34 -9.33
N THR A 261 21.56 -40.56 -10.56
CA THR A 261 22.00 -41.71 -11.35
C THR A 261 23.15 -41.28 -12.27
N VAL A 262 24.33 -41.05 -11.67
CA VAL A 262 25.58 -41.17 -12.44
C VAL A 262 25.63 -42.62 -12.90
N MET A 263 25.32 -42.86 -14.18
CA MET A 263 25.59 -44.14 -14.79
C MET A 263 27.08 -44.42 -14.66
N HIS A 264 27.43 -45.34 -13.76
CA HIS A 264 28.66 -46.11 -13.86
C HIS A 264 28.63 -46.83 -15.21
N LYS A 265 29.24 -46.23 -16.24
CA LYS A 265 29.72 -47.02 -17.38
C LYS A 265 30.99 -47.73 -16.94
N GLY A 266 30.82 -48.90 -16.35
CA GLY A 266 31.82 -49.95 -16.53
C GLY A 266 31.82 -50.34 -18.00
N LYS A 267 32.98 -50.30 -18.66
CA LYS A 267 33.79 -51.49 -18.96
C LYS A 267 34.74 -51.30 -20.16
N TYR A 268 36.02 -51.59 -19.89
CA TYR A 268 37.02 -52.30 -20.71
C TYR A 268 37.59 -51.60 -21.95
N LYS A 269 38.87 -51.25 -21.87
CA LYS A 269 39.95 -51.98 -22.56
C LYS A 269 41.16 -52.06 -21.62
#